data_AF-A0A8J7P6Y1-F1
#
_entry.id   AF-A0A8J7P6Y1-F1
#
_cell.length_a   1.000
_cell.length_b   1.000
_cell.length_c   1.000
_cell.angle_alpha   90.00
_cell.angle_beta   90.00
_cell.angle_gamma   90.00
#
_symmetry.space_group_name_H-M   'P 1'
#
loop_
_entity.id
_entity.type
_entity.pdbx_description
1 polymer ?
#
loop_
_entity_poly.entity_id
_entity_poly.type
_entity_poly.pdbx_seq_one_letter_code
_entity_poly.pdbx_strand_id
1 'polypeptide(L)'
;MGDVKTDMSRPGIFVIDVTFPQGQTVNIQEISFKNYYTAFLTVRLQRQDPESPENALKWITGLKDCCLMPNPHTERGSQDYFSIYRQQMLIEPDDVTSVRLILRQPSSSWLTFTLEEIKIFDCVNEDSKKNFPSWFSNLSPVDQSPDLQEGIPDPKKVSSSIQQMWALTEVMQTNQTAARIGRFDVS
;
A
#
# COMPACT_ATOMS: atom_id res chain seq x y z
N MET A 1 -9.68 2.39 -1.87
CA MET A 1 -9.18 3.40 -2.82
C MET A 1 -9.55 4.77 -2.25
N GLY A 2 -8.56 5.59 -1.90
CA GLY A 2 -8.78 6.92 -1.33
C GLY A 2 -8.81 8.01 -2.40
N ASP A 3 -9.59 9.07 -2.17
CA ASP A 3 -9.62 10.26 -3.01
C ASP A 3 -8.42 11.17 -2.67
N VAL A 4 -7.72 11.68 -3.68
CA VAL A 4 -6.51 12.50 -3.53
C VAL A 4 -6.81 13.94 -3.93
N LYS A 5 -6.69 14.87 -2.97
CA LYS A 5 -6.87 16.32 -3.20
C LYS A 5 -5.54 17.06 -3.02
N THR A 6 -5.34 18.08 -3.83
CA THR A 6 -4.05 18.78 -3.93
C THR A 6 -4.24 20.29 -3.87
N ASP A 7 -3.46 21.00 -3.06
CA ASP A 7 -3.49 22.47 -2.93
C ASP A 7 -2.08 23.08 -2.90
N MET A 8 -1.88 24.20 -3.62
CA MET A 8 -0.62 24.95 -3.76
C MET A 8 -0.71 26.25 -2.94
N SER A 9 -0.49 26.15 -1.63
CA SER A 9 -0.75 27.28 -0.72
C SER A 9 0.42 28.29 -0.61
N ARG A 10 1.66 27.93 -0.96
CA ARG A 10 2.86 28.81 -0.92
C ARG A 10 3.93 28.36 -1.93
N PRO A 11 4.77 29.27 -2.48
CA PRO A 11 5.90 28.87 -3.33
C PRO A 11 6.83 27.92 -2.56
N GLY A 12 7.12 26.77 -3.16
CA GLY A 12 7.94 25.72 -2.54
C GLY A 12 7.23 24.85 -1.50
N ILE A 13 5.90 24.99 -1.30
CA ILE A 13 5.10 24.07 -0.48
C ILE A 13 3.95 23.50 -1.30
N PHE A 14 3.79 22.17 -1.23
CA PHE A 14 2.73 21.43 -1.90
C PHE A 14 2.05 20.52 -0.89
N VAL A 15 0.73 20.43 -0.91
CA VAL A 15 -0.03 19.60 0.04
C VAL A 15 -0.85 18.57 -0.73
N ILE A 16 -0.71 17.31 -0.33
CA ILE A 16 -1.49 16.18 -0.85
C ILE A 16 -2.28 15.59 0.31
N ASP A 17 -3.61 15.61 0.18
CA ASP A 17 -4.53 15.00 1.12
C ASP A 17 -5.07 13.69 0.54
N VAL A 18 -4.82 12.60 1.25
CA VAL A 18 -5.37 11.27 0.96
C VAL A 18 -6.48 11.00 1.96
N THR A 19 -7.72 10.92 1.49
CA THR A 19 -8.89 10.66 2.34
C THR A 19 -9.38 9.24 2.13
N PHE A 20 -9.57 8.48 3.22
CA PHE A 20 -10.16 7.15 3.12
C PHE A 20 -11.68 7.24 2.97
N PRO A 21 -12.34 6.22 2.38
CA PRO A 21 -13.79 6.18 2.28
C PRO A 21 -14.49 6.42 3.61
N GLN A 22 -15.62 7.12 3.60
CA GLN A 22 -16.36 7.48 4.81
C GLN A 22 -16.65 6.27 5.69
N GLY A 23 -16.33 6.38 6.98
CA GLY A 23 -16.51 5.32 7.97
C GLY A 23 -15.39 4.27 8.02
N GLN A 24 -14.38 4.37 7.15
CA GLN A 24 -13.19 3.53 7.22
C GLN A 24 -12.09 4.24 8.00
N THR A 25 -11.59 3.59 9.05
CA THR A 25 -10.30 3.91 9.67
C THR A 25 -9.28 2.86 9.26
N VAL A 26 -8.01 3.26 9.16
CA VAL A 26 -6.90 2.35 8.86
C VAL A 26 -5.80 2.53 9.90
N ASN A 27 -5.08 1.45 10.17
CA ASN A 27 -3.92 1.45 11.05
C ASN A 27 -2.68 1.42 10.18
N ILE A 28 -2.02 2.56 9.97
CA ILE A 28 -0.97 2.62 8.96
C ILE A 28 0.24 1.78 9.37
N GLN A 29 0.63 0.84 8.51
CA GLN A 29 1.87 0.08 8.66
C GLN A 29 3.02 0.73 7.88
N GLU A 30 2.74 1.15 6.65
CA GLU A 30 3.74 1.71 5.74
C GLU A 30 3.10 2.71 4.76
N ILE A 31 3.80 3.82 4.51
CA ILE A 31 3.51 4.75 3.41
C ILE A 31 4.67 4.68 2.43
N SER A 32 4.43 4.14 1.23
CA SER A 32 5.42 4.08 0.16
C SER A 32 5.08 5.07 -0.95
N PHE A 33 6.09 5.66 -1.56
CA PHE A 33 5.92 6.59 -2.68
C PHE A 33 7.23 6.73 -3.44
N LYS A 34 7.13 7.22 -4.67
CA LYS A 34 8.27 7.66 -5.47
C LYS A 34 8.42 9.17 -5.30
N ASN A 35 9.62 9.63 -4.96
CA ASN A 35 9.89 11.06 -4.90
C ASN A 35 9.83 11.67 -6.31
N TYR A 36 9.36 12.90 -6.41
CA TYR A 36 9.47 13.71 -7.62
C TYR A 36 9.92 15.11 -7.21
N TYR A 37 11.24 15.28 -7.04
CA TYR A 37 11.89 16.55 -6.68
C TYR A 37 11.39 17.20 -5.38
N THR A 38 10.89 16.43 -4.41
CA THR A 38 10.56 16.95 -3.08
C THR A 38 11.76 16.80 -2.15
N ALA A 39 12.15 17.88 -1.47
CA ALA A 39 13.30 17.85 -0.56
C ALA A 39 12.94 17.37 0.85
N PHE A 40 11.82 17.86 1.38
CA PHE A 40 11.35 17.51 2.72
C PHE A 40 9.88 17.12 2.72
N LEU A 41 9.53 16.12 3.52
CA LEU A 41 8.17 15.65 3.70
C LEU A 41 7.78 15.69 5.19
N THR A 42 6.64 16.30 5.48
CA THR A 42 5.96 16.20 6.77
C THR A 42 4.65 15.42 6.56
N VAL A 43 4.39 14.44 7.42
CA VAL A 43 3.17 13.64 7.40
C VAL A 43 2.31 14.01 8.59
N ARG A 44 1.07 14.42 8.32
CA ARG A 44 0.03 14.62 9.33
C ARG A 44 -1.07 13.58 9.15
N LEU A 45 -1.57 13.09 10.27
CA LEU A 45 -2.63 12.09 10.33
C LEU A 45 -3.87 12.77 10.91
N GLN A 46 -5.03 12.47 10.34
CA GLN A 46 -6.31 12.84 10.91
C GLN A 46 -6.91 11.63 11.60
N ARG A 47 -7.24 11.76 12.88
CA ARG A 47 -7.95 10.74 13.65
C ARG A 47 -9.00 11.39 14.54
N GLN A 48 -9.91 10.59 15.07
CA GLN A 48 -10.87 11.03 16.07
C GLN A 48 -10.15 11.42 17.35
N ASP A 49 -10.50 12.57 17.93
CA ASP A 49 -9.95 12.99 19.21
C ASP A 49 -10.69 12.26 20.35
N PRO A 50 -10.03 11.34 21.08
CA PRO A 50 -10.66 10.57 22.15
C PRO A 50 -11.11 11.46 23.33
N GLU A 51 -10.56 12.65 23.46
CA GLU A 51 -10.90 13.59 24.53
C GLU A 51 -12.07 14.53 24.16
N SER A 52 -12.56 14.46 22.91
CA SER A 52 -13.65 15.32 22.45
C SER A 52 -15.03 14.66 22.60
N PRO A 53 -16.01 15.32 23.26
CA PRO A 53 -17.37 14.80 23.38
C PRO A 53 -18.11 14.65 22.03
N GLU A 54 -17.66 15.38 21.00
CA GLU A 54 -18.32 15.47 19.70
C GLU A 54 -17.69 14.57 18.62
N ASN A 55 -16.76 13.68 18.98
CA ASN A 55 -15.98 12.87 18.03
C ASN A 55 -15.30 13.73 16.95
N ALA A 56 -14.77 14.88 17.34
CA ALA A 56 -14.13 15.81 16.45
C ALA A 56 -12.84 15.20 15.85
N LEU A 57 -12.65 15.38 14.55
CA LEU A 57 -11.43 14.95 13.86
C LEU A 57 -10.29 15.94 14.10
N LYS A 58 -9.13 15.44 14.51
CA LYS A 58 -7.95 16.24 14.82
C LYS A 58 -6.75 15.83 13.98
N TRP A 59 -6.04 16.84 13.48
CA TRP A 59 -4.80 16.68 12.73
C TRP A 59 -3.60 16.64 13.67
N ILE A 60 -2.92 15.50 13.72
CA ILE A 60 -1.71 15.28 14.52
C ILE A 60 -0.50 15.04 13.60
N THR A 61 0.70 15.38 14.06
CA THR A 61 1.92 15.23 13.26
C THR A 61 2.51 13.85 13.48
N GLY A 62 2.48 13.00 12.46
CA GLY A 62 3.05 11.65 12.48
C GLY A 62 4.53 11.61 12.15
N LEU A 63 4.97 12.44 11.20
CA LEU A 63 6.38 12.57 10.83
C LEU A 63 6.65 14.03 10.47
N LYS A 64 7.80 14.57 10.88
CA LYS A 64 8.16 15.96 10.60
C LYS A 64 9.47 16.03 9.84
N ASP A 65 9.46 16.83 8.77
CA ASP A 65 10.64 17.27 8.03
C ASP A 65 11.59 16.12 7.61
N CYS A 66 11.02 14.98 7.19
CA CYS A 66 11.76 13.85 6.65
C CYS A 66 12.52 14.29 5.38
N CYS A 67 13.84 14.11 5.38
CA CYS A 67 14.69 14.51 4.27
C CYS A 67 14.65 13.44 3.17
N LEU A 68 14.13 13.82 2.00
CA LEU A 68 14.08 12.96 0.79
C LEU A 68 15.21 13.29 -0.18
N MET A 69 15.72 14.53 -0.16
CA MET A 69 16.88 14.95 -0.95
C MET A 69 17.97 15.46 -0.02
N PRO A 70 19.16 14.82 0.02
CA PRO A 70 20.28 15.27 0.85
C PRO A 70 20.71 16.71 0.54
N ASN A 71 20.60 17.11 -0.73
CA ASN A 71 20.78 18.49 -1.16
C ASN A 71 19.59 18.90 -2.04
N PRO A 72 18.75 19.85 -1.59
CA PRO A 72 17.58 20.32 -2.34
C PRO A 72 17.90 20.90 -3.72
N HIS A 73 19.14 21.32 -3.97
CA HIS A 73 19.56 21.93 -5.25
C HIS A 73 20.12 20.92 -6.26
N THR A 74 20.17 19.64 -5.92
CA THR A 74 20.71 18.58 -6.80
C THR A 74 19.66 17.53 -7.08
N GLU A 75 19.80 16.76 -8.15
CA GLU A 75 18.84 15.70 -8.50
C GLU A 75 18.95 14.45 -7.61
N ARG A 76 19.98 14.32 -6.77
CA ARG A 76 20.18 13.13 -5.94
C ARG A 76 18.99 12.94 -4.98
N GLY A 77 18.35 11.77 -5.04
CA GLY A 77 17.18 11.42 -4.24
C GLY A 77 15.85 11.91 -4.80
N SER A 78 15.85 12.66 -5.92
CA SER A 78 14.64 13.27 -6.46
C SER A 78 13.68 12.28 -7.12
N GLN A 79 14.15 11.08 -7.47
CA GLN A 79 13.40 10.01 -8.16
C GLN A 79 13.44 8.68 -7.39
N ASP A 80 13.96 8.68 -6.16
CA ASP A 80 14.10 7.47 -5.36
C ASP A 80 12.75 7.04 -4.78
N TYR A 81 12.60 5.73 -4.54
CA TYR A 81 11.47 5.18 -3.80
C TYR A 81 11.74 5.24 -2.30
N PHE A 82 10.75 5.73 -1.56
CA PHE A 82 10.80 5.83 -0.10
C PHE A 82 9.65 5.04 0.52
N SER A 83 9.96 4.43 1.65
CA SER A 83 9.00 3.76 2.53
C SER A 83 9.13 4.34 3.92
N ILE A 84 8.04 4.91 4.42
CA ILE A 84 7.91 5.38 5.80
C ILE A 84 7.16 4.30 6.58
N TYR A 85 7.86 3.64 7.48
CA TYR A 85 7.31 2.61 8.34
C TYR A 85 6.71 3.19 9.61
N ARG A 86 5.75 2.47 10.19
CA ARG A 86 5.11 2.79 11.47
C ARG A 86 6.09 3.20 12.56
N GLN A 87 7.20 2.49 12.72
CA GLN A 87 8.20 2.72 13.78
C GLN A 87 8.97 4.04 13.60
N GLN A 88 8.93 4.65 12.41
CA GLN A 88 9.55 5.95 12.15
C GLN A 88 8.63 7.12 12.51
N MET A 89 7.35 6.85 12.82
CA MET A 89 6.38 7.87 13.19
C MET A 89 6.51 8.25 14.67
N LEU A 90 6.21 9.50 14.98
CA LEU A 90 6.25 10.07 16.33
C LEU A 90 5.09 9.59 17.22
N ILE A 91 4.08 8.97 16.61
CA ILE A 91 2.86 8.49 17.24
C ILE A 91 2.45 7.17 16.60
N GLU A 92 1.68 6.36 17.32
CA GLU A 92 1.00 5.21 16.74
C GLU A 92 -0.05 5.69 15.72
N PRO A 93 0.10 5.34 14.42
CA PRO A 93 -0.77 5.80 13.36
C PRO A 93 -2.02 4.92 13.24
N ASP A 94 -2.76 4.80 14.33
CA ASP A 94 -4.02 4.06 14.40
C ASP A 94 -5.24 4.96 14.22
N ASP A 95 -6.34 4.33 13.80
CA ASP A 95 -7.64 4.96 13.59
C ASP A 95 -7.60 6.18 12.66
N VAL A 96 -6.77 6.10 11.62
CA VAL A 96 -6.55 7.22 10.69
C VAL A 96 -7.67 7.28 9.66
N THR A 97 -8.30 8.45 9.54
CA THR A 97 -9.33 8.73 8.53
C THR A 97 -8.78 9.43 7.30
N SER A 98 -7.72 10.22 7.48
CA SER A 98 -7.06 10.94 6.38
C SER A 98 -5.57 11.10 6.65
N VAL A 99 -4.77 11.13 5.59
CA VAL A 99 -3.34 11.43 5.62
C VAL A 99 -3.07 12.68 4.82
N ARG A 100 -2.33 13.62 5.42
CA ARG A 100 -1.87 14.84 4.77
C ARG A 100 -0.36 14.81 4.63
N LEU A 101 0.10 14.80 3.40
CA LEU A 101 1.50 14.90 3.02
C LEU A 101 1.80 16.36 2.69
N ILE A 102 2.71 16.96 3.46
CA ILE A 102 3.16 18.35 3.27
C ILE A 102 4.58 18.30 2.72
N LEU A 103 4.69 18.59 1.43
CA LEU A 103 5.91 18.56 0.66
C LEU A 103 6.53 19.95 0.68
N ARG A 104 7.85 20.01 0.83
CA ARG A 104 8.59 21.26 0.77
C ARG A 104 9.79 21.11 -0.16
N GLN A 105 9.97 22.11 -1.00
CA GLN A 105 11.11 22.25 -1.89
C GLN A 105 11.65 23.68 -1.78
N PRO A 106 12.74 23.91 -1.03
CA PRO A 106 13.31 25.24 -0.85
C PRO A 106 14.08 25.74 -2.08
N SER A 107 14.48 24.86 -3.00
CA SER A 107 15.17 25.24 -4.23
C SER A 107 14.20 25.83 -5.25
N SER A 108 14.51 27.01 -5.78
CA SER A 108 13.76 27.64 -6.87
C SER A 108 13.99 26.97 -8.24
N SER A 109 14.99 26.09 -8.34
CA SER A 109 15.27 25.34 -9.57
C SER A 109 14.17 24.33 -9.93
N TRP A 110 13.40 23.87 -8.94
CA TRP A 110 12.36 22.86 -9.12
C TRP A 110 10.98 23.51 -9.07
N LEU A 111 10.49 23.96 -10.22
CA LEU A 111 9.18 24.60 -10.36
C LEU A 111 8.02 23.61 -10.19
N THR A 112 8.28 22.32 -10.42
CA THR A 112 7.31 21.24 -10.26
C THR A 112 7.92 20.17 -9.37
N PHE A 113 7.29 19.93 -8.23
CA PHE A 113 7.65 18.86 -7.31
C PHE A 113 6.39 18.23 -6.74
N THR A 114 6.43 16.92 -6.53
CA THR A 114 5.31 16.14 -5.99
C THR A 114 5.84 14.81 -5.44
N LEU A 115 4.94 13.92 -5.07
CA LEU A 115 5.19 12.49 -4.92
C LEU A 115 4.35 11.74 -5.97
N GLU A 116 4.91 10.65 -6.48
CA GLU A 116 4.26 9.73 -7.41
C GLU A 116 4.03 8.37 -6.73
N GLU A 117 3.14 7.55 -7.30
CA GLU A 117 2.93 6.15 -6.88
C GLU A 117 2.67 5.97 -5.36
N ILE A 118 1.98 6.93 -4.74
CA ILE A 118 1.68 6.91 -3.31
C ILE A 118 0.79 5.70 -2.99
N LYS A 119 1.26 4.83 -2.09
CA LYS A 119 0.55 3.68 -1.56
C LYS A 119 0.61 3.69 -0.04
N ILE A 120 -0.53 3.43 0.59
CA ILE A 120 -0.65 3.32 2.05
C ILE A 120 -1.05 1.89 2.36
N PHE A 121 -0.26 1.22 3.18
CA PHE A 121 -0.49 -0.15 3.63
C PHE A 121 -1.00 -0.14 5.07
N ASP A 122 -2.05 -0.92 5.30
CA ASP A 122 -2.69 -1.12 6.60
C ASP A 122 -1.95 -2.21 7.40
N CYS A 123 -2.00 -2.12 8.72
CA CYS A 123 -1.50 -3.10 9.65
C CYS A 123 -2.54 -4.22 9.72
N VAL A 124 -2.16 -5.42 9.26
CA VAL A 124 -3.04 -6.59 9.35
C VAL A 124 -3.09 -7.01 10.81
N ASN A 125 -4.06 -6.48 11.55
CA ASN A 125 -4.46 -7.09 12.80
C ASN A 125 -5.17 -8.42 12.44
N GLU A 126 -4.69 -9.54 13.00
CA GLU A 126 -5.30 -10.89 12.94
C GLU A 126 -6.80 -10.90 13.32
N ASP A 127 -7.30 -9.83 13.93
CA ASP A 127 -8.71 -9.66 14.28
C ASP A 127 -9.60 -9.23 13.09
N SER A 128 -9.00 -8.86 11.96
CA SER A 128 -9.70 -8.60 10.70
C SER A 128 -9.81 -9.86 9.82
N LYS A 129 -10.31 -10.97 10.38
CA LYS A 129 -10.79 -12.16 9.63
C LYS A 129 -12.07 -11.87 8.84
N LYS A 130 -12.12 -10.77 8.09
CA LYS A 130 -13.12 -10.54 7.06
C LYS A 130 -12.39 -10.19 5.78
N ASN A 131 -12.53 -11.11 4.81
CA ASN A 131 -12.07 -11.05 3.42
C ASN A 131 -10.73 -11.72 3.12
N PHE A 132 -10.47 -12.89 3.71
CA PHE A 132 -9.88 -13.94 2.89
C PHE A 132 -11.01 -14.51 2.00
N PRO A 133 -10.86 -14.53 0.67
CA PRO A 133 -11.84 -15.18 -0.19
C PRO A 133 -11.95 -16.65 0.20
N SER A 134 -13.19 -17.15 0.30
CA SER A 134 -13.56 -18.43 0.93
C SER A 134 -12.85 -19.68 0.40
N TRP A 135 -12.16 -19.61 -0.74
CA TRP A 135 -11.33 -20.70 -1.25
C TRP A 135 -10.10 -20.98 -0.38
N PHE A 136 -9.58 -19.99 0.37
CA PHE A 136 -8.46 -20.22 1.31
C PHE A 136 -8.86 -21.10 2.50
N SER A 137 -10.13 -21.08 2.90
CA SER A 137 -10.63 -21.87 4.02
C SER A 137 -10.70 -23.37 3.71
N ASN A 138 -10.56 -23.77 2.45
CA ASN A 138 -10.60 -25.17 2.02
C ASN A 138 -9.22 -25.85 2.04
N LEU A 139 -8.14 -25.14 2.38
CA LEU A 139 -6.81 -25.74 2.58
C LEU A 139 -6.62 -26.20 4.03
N SER A 140 -7.66 -26.78 4.63
CA SER A 140 -7.46 -27.53 5.87
C SER A 140 -6.74 -28.84 5.50
N PRO A 141 -5.57 -29.12 6.10
CA PRO A 141 -4.90 -30.40 5.88
C PRO A 141 -5.82 -31.50 6.41
N VAL A 142 -6.19 -32.44 5.53
CA VAL A 142 -6.88 -33.66 5.92
C VAL A 142 -6.07 -34.35 7.03
N ASP A 143 -6.68 -34.35 8.21
CA ASP A 143 -6.18 -34.93 9.44
C ASP A 143 -6.19 -36.47 9.35
N GLN A 144 -5.02 -37.08 9.58
CA GLN A 144 -4.92 -38.45 10.08
C GLN A 144 -3.79 -38.56 11.11
N SER A 145 -4.14 -38.21 12.36
CA SER A 145 -3.79 -38.92 13.61
C SER A 145 -2.30 -39.01 14.06
N PRO A 146 -2.05 -39.10 15.39
CA PRO A 146 -0.79 -38.68 16.00
C PRO A 146 0.16 -39.86 16.19
N ASP A 147 1.38 -39.76 15.70
CA ASP A 147 2.55 -40.30 16.41
C ASP A 147 3.87 -39.76 15.85
N LEU A 148 4.77 -39.43 16.78
CA LEU A 148 6.24 -39.38 16.65
C LEU A 148 6.91 -38.37 15.67
N GLN A 149 7.56 -37.38 16.30
CA GLN A 149 8.90 -36.83 16.06
C GLN A 149 9.48 -36.75 14.62
N GLU A 150 10.13 -35.61 14.37
CA GLU A 150 11.15 -35.31 13.34
C GLU A 150 10.73 -34.87 11.93
N GLY A 151 11.31 -33.74 11.50
CA GLY A 151 11.68 -33.51 10.11
C GLY A 151 10.79 -32.54 9.33
N ILE A 152 11.40 -31.44 8.89
CA ILE A 152 10.89 -30.53 7.85
C ILE A 152 10.32 -31.34 6.67
N PRO A 153 9.12 -31.02 6.13
CA PRO A 153 8.52 -31.77 5.03
C PRO A 153 9.37 -31.67 3.76
N ASP A 154 9.57 -32.82 3.10
CA ASP A 154 10.43 -33.00 1.92
C ASP A 154 10.05 -32.01 0.79
N PRO A 155 10.99 -31.13 0.36
CA PRO A 155 10.74 -30.12 -0.67
C PRO A 155 10.27 -30.70 -2.02
N LYS A 156 10.53 -31.99 -2.28
CA LYS A 156 10.10 -32.66 -3.52
C LYS A 156 8.60 -32.96 -3.56
N LYS A 157 7.94 -33.09 -2.40
CA LYS A 157 6.47 -33.26 -2.35
C LYS A 157 5.74 -31.95 -2.61
N VAL A 158 6.26 -30.84 -2.09
CA VAL A 158 5.67 -29.49 -2.30
C VAL A 158 5.76 -29.08 -3.77
N SER A 159 6.87 -29.40 -4.46
CA SER A 159 7.03 -29.07 -5.88
C SER A 159 6.07 -29.83 -6.79
N SER A 160 5.72 -31.08 -6.46
CA SER A 160 4.83 -31.91 -7.29
C SER A 160 3.40 -31.37 -7.33
N SER A 161 2.85 -30.92 -6.19
CA SER A 161 1.49 -30.32 -6.17
C SER A 161 1.45 -28.97 -6.89
N ILE A 162 2.48 -28.14 -6.77
CA ILE A 162 2.54 -26.87 -7.51
C ILE A 162 2.65 -27.14 -9.01
N GLN A 163 3.48 -28.10 -9.43
CA GLN A 163 3.60 -28.48 -10.84
C GLN A 163 2.29 -29.05 -11.41
N GLN A 164 1.57 -29.87 -10.66
CA GLN A 164 0.24 -30.36 -11.05
C GLN A 164 -0.76 -29.20 -11.20
N MET A 165 -0.66 -28.19 -10.35
CA MET A 165 -1.49 -26.98 -10.44
C MET A 165 -1.18 -26.17 -11.70
N TRP A 166 0.10 -25.93 -12.00
CA TRP A 166 0.50 -25.24 -13.24
C TRP A 166 0.10 -26.02 -14.50
N ALA A 167 0.14 -27.35 -14.45
CA ALA A 167 -0.29 -28.20 -15.57
C ALA A 167 -1.78 -28.04 -15.89
N LEU A 168 -2.66 -27.82 -14.89
CA LEU A 168 -4.09 -27.57 -15.14
C LEU A 168 -4.33 -26.23 -15.83
N THR A 169 -3.52 -25.20 -15.53
CA THR A 169 -3.63 -23.89 -16.17
C THR A 169 -3.19 -23.92 -17.64
N GLU A 170 -2.18 -24.72 -17.98
CA GLU A 170 -1.75 -24.91 -19.39
C GLU A 170 -2.85 -25.55 -20.22
N VAL A 171 -3.55 -26.57 -19.70
CA VAL A 171 -4.60 -27.29 -20.44
C VAL A 171 -5.81 -26.38 -20.76
N MET A 172 -6.14 -25.43 -19.88
CA MET A 172 -7.21 -24.44 -20.15
C MET A 172 -6.80 -23.41 -21.20
N GLN A 173 -5.51 -23.03 -21.24
CA GLN A 173 -4.99 -22.08 -22.22
C GLN A 173 -4.91 -22.70 -23.62
N THR A 174 -4.55 -23.98 -23.74
CA THR A 174 -4.52 -24.70 -25.03
C THR A 174 -5.92 -24.94 -25.61
N ASN A 175 -6.96 -25.01 -24.78
CA ASN A 175 -8.34 -25.19 -25.26
C ASN A 175 -9.00 -23.90 -25.76
N GLN A 176 -8.54 -22.71 -25.34
CA GLN A 176 -9.07 -21.44 -25.83
C GLN A 176 -8.55 -21.04 -27.22
N THR A 177 -7.49 -21.68 -27.73
CA THR A 177 -6.96 -21.39 -29.08
C THR A 177 -7.53 -22.31 -30.18
N ALA A 178 -8.43 -23.25 -29.84
CA ALA A 178 -9.04 -24.18 -30.81
C ALA A 178 -10.46 -23.79 -31.26
N ALA A 179 -11.04 -22.70 -30.76
CA ALA A 179 -12.32 -22.16 -31.25
C ALA A 179 -12.06 -21.22 -32.44
N ARG A 180 -12.11 -21.81 -33.63
CA ARG A 180 -11.87 -21.20 -34.94
C ARG A 180 -12.71 -19.94 -35.17
N ILE A 181 -12.03 -18.86 -35.52
CA ILE A 181 -12.51 -17.70 -36.26
C ILE A 181 -13.46 -18.15 -37.39
N GLY A 182 -14.75 -17.83 -37.24
CA GLY A 182 -15.76 -17.94 -38.29
C GLY A 182 -15.77 -16.64 -39.10
N ARG A 183 -15.51 -16.75 -40.41
CA ARG A 183 -15.60 -15.65 -41.37
C ARG A 183 -17.09 -15.30 -41.57
N PHE A 184 -17.43 -14.01 -41.49
CA PHE A 184 -18.68 -13.49 -42.03
C PHE A 184 -18.42 -13.01 -43.46
N ASP A 185 -19.05 -13.64 -44.46
CA ASP A 185 -19.26 -13.04 -45.78
C ASP A 185 -20.58 -12.26 -45.73
N VAL A 186 -20.54 -11.00 -46.17
CA VAL A 186 -21.73 -10.17 -46.38
C VAL A 186 -22.00 -10.18 -47.88
N SER A 187 -23.10 -10.82 -48.27
CA SER A 187 -23.69 -10.75 -49.61
C SER A 187 -24.77 -9.68 -49.68
#